data_AF-A0A0G1DN55-F1
#
_entry.id   AF-A0A0G1DN55-F1
#
_cell.length_a   1.000
_cell.length_b   1.000
_cell.length_c   1.000
_cell.angle_alpha   90.00
_cell.angle_beta   90.00
_cell.angle_gamma   90.00
#
_symmetry.space_group_name_H-M   'P 1'
#
loop_
_entity.id
_entity.type
_entity.pdbx_description
1 polymer ?
#
loop_
_entity_poly.entity_id
_entity_poly.type
_entity_poly.pdbx_seq_one_letter_code
_entity_poly.pdbx_strand_id
1 'polypeptide(L)'
;MHKCLPELRLYLIGSAASLILVLASFKLFGINPALPLSYTGDAIVHYNFAKNIEETGWWWSNPRFGVPTGQTLLDFPLMGIKSYIALPLSIIYAFLPYHSLRGVSHLFLSGYFGVPLTIFAAYRFAANKPLKPLELVITTLLIASTGAYYTFLGLFFTGMGGLLALVKGADKALLVNLAKYLVLILGLFFLNYLPTFVYTQKYGAN
;
A
#
# COMPACT_ATOMS: atom_id res chain seq x y z
N MET A 1 -16.27 31.13 13.59
CA MET A 1 -16.82 29.96 12.83
C MET A 1 -17.32 30.31 11.41
N HIS A 2 -16.92 31.40 10.75
CA HIS A 2 -17.48 31.81 9.44
C HIS A 2 -16.62 31.53 8.19
N LYS A 3 -15.40 30.97 8.32
CA LYS A 3 -14.48 30.75 7.18
C LYS A 3 -14.51 29.34 6.56
N CYS A 4 -15.32 28.40 7.06
CA CYS A 4 -15.32 26.99 6.59
C CYS A 4 -16.19 26.73 5.34
N LEU A 5 -17.18 27.57 5.07
CA LEU A 5 -18.16 27.37 4.00
C LEU A 5 -17.62 27.52 2.55
N PRO A 6 -16.68 28.44 2.23
CA PRO A 6 -16.20 28.59 0.85
C PRO A 6 -15.28 27.44 0.42
N GLU A 7 -14.42 26.95 1.31
CA GLU A 7 -13.51 25.82 1.07
C GLU A 7 -14.29 24.51 0.82
N LEU A 8 -15.35 24.26 1.59
CA LEU A 8 -16.22 23.09 1.43
C LEU A 8 -16.84 23.01 0.03
N ARG A 9 -17.21 24.15 -0.55
CA ARG A 9 -17.76 24.19 -1.92
C ARG A 9 -16.72 23.78 -2.96
N LEU A 10 -15.46 24.21 -2.81
CA LEU A 10 -14.38 23.79 -3.69
C LEU A 10 -14.11 22.29 -3.60
N TYR A 11 -14.10 21.72 -2.38
CA TYR A 11 -13.92 20.27 -2.21
C TYR A 11 -15.08 19.46 -2.80
N LEU A 12 -16.33 19.94 -2.66
CA LEU A 12 -17.50 19.29 -3.24
C LEU A 12 -17.52 19.38 -4.77
N ILE A 13 -17.13 20.53 -5.34
CA ILE A 13 -17.02 20.68 -6.79
C ILE A 13 -15.88 19.80 -7.34
N GLY A 14 -14.74 19.76 -6.65
CA GLY A 14 -13.60 18.91 -7.02
C GLY A 14 -13.95 17.42 -6.96
N SER A 15 -14.64 16.97 -5.89
CA SER A 15 -15.05 15.58 -5.76
C SER A 15 -16.10 15.20 -6.81
N ALA A 16 -17.10 16.06 -7.06
CA ALA A 16 -18.09 15.84 -8.11
C ALA A 16 -17.47 15.81 -9.50
N ALA A 17 -16.55 16.73 -9.82
CA ALA A 17 -15.84 16.75 -11.09
C ALA A 17 -14.98 15.49 -11.29
N SER A 18 -14.27 15.05 -10.24
CA SER A 18 -13.50 13.81 -10.29
C SER A 18 -14.39 12.58 -10.52
N LEU A 19 -15.56 12.54 -9.88
CA LEU A 19 -16.52 11.46 -10.04
C LEU A 19 -17.08 11.41 -11.46
N ILE A 20 -17.48 12.56 -12.02
CA ILE A 20 -17.97 12.67 -13.39
C ILE A 20 -16.89 12.22 -14.39
N LEU A 21 -15.65 12.63 -14.18
CA LEU A 21 -14.53 12.29 -15.06
C LEU A 21 -14.23 10.78 -15.03
N VAL A 22 -14.32 10.14 -13.86
CA VAL A 22 -14.23 8.68 -13.72
C VAL A 22 -15.39 7.99 -14.45
N LEU A 23 -16.64 8.40 -14.18
CA LEU A 23 -17.82 7.80 -14.79
C LEU A 23 -17.79 7.91 -16.34
N ALA A 24 -17.31 9.04 -16.86
CA ALA A 24 -17.11 9.27 -18.28
C ALA A 24 -15.97 8.43 -18.87
N SER A 25 -14.81 8.37 -18.21
CA SER A 25 -13.64 7.61 -18.67
C SER A 25 -13.90 6.11 -18.74
N PHE A 26 -14.66 5.57 -17.78
CA PHE A 26 -15.00 4.15 -17.72
C PHE A 26 -16.21 3.77 -18.59
N LYS A 27 -16.81 4.72 -19.33
CA LYS A 27 -17.99 4.52 -20.19
C LYS A 27 -19.12 3.74 -19.49
N LEU A 28 -19.34 3.99 -18.20
CA LEU A 28 -20.26 3.22 -17.36
C LEU A 28 -21.72 3.25 -17.85
N PHE A 29 -22.14 4.32 -18.54
CA PHE A 29 -23.53 4.53 -18.96
C PHE A 29 -23.99 3.66 -20.14
N GLY A 30 -23.07 2.98 -20.84
CA GLY A 30 -23.40 2.06 -21.95
C GLY A 30 -23.37 0.59 -21.56
N ILE A 31 -23.15 0.28 -20.28
CA ILE A 31 -22.89 -1.08 -19.80
C ILE A 31 -24.21 -1.73 -19.40
N ASN A 32 -24.46 -2.94 -19.91
CA ASN A 32 -25.57 -3.76 -19.43
C ASN A 32 -25.17 -4.42 -18.10
N PRO A 33 -25.80 -4.07 -16.96
CA PRO A 33 -25.44 -4.61 -15.65
C PRO A 33 -25.70 -6.12 -15.51
N ALA A 34 -26.48 -6.71 -16.42
CA ALA A 34 -26.74 -8.14 -16.43
C ALA A 34 -25.58 -8.96 -17.02
N LEU A 35 -24.59 -8.32 -17.65
CA LEU A 35 -23.46 -9.00 -18.29
C LEU A 35 -22.14 -8.71 -17.54
N PRO A 36 -21.28 -9.73 -17.33
CA PRO A 36 -19.91 -9.54 -16.89
C PRO A 36 -19.14 -8.60 -17.82
N LEU A 37 -18.41 -7.65 -17.23
CA LEU A 37 -17.65 -6.61 -17.95
C LEU A 37 -16.46 -7.17 -18.75
N SER A 38 -15.86 -8.28 -18.31
CA SER A 38 -14.69 -8.89 -18.96
C SER A 38 -14.57 -10.39 -18.67
N TYR A 39 -14.56 -11.22 -19.71
CA TYR A 39 -14.43 -12.68 -19.59
C TYR A 39 -12.99 -13.18 -19.71
N THR A 40 -12.00 -12.34 -19.38
CA THR A 40 -10.57 -12.68 -19.60
C THR A 40 -9.71 -12.27 -18.41
N GLY A 41 -8.63 -13.02 -18.19
CA GLY A 41 -7.60 -12.70 -17.19
C GLY A 41 -8.16 -12.65 -15.76
N ASP A 42 -7.66 -11.70 -14.97
CA ASP A 42 -7.94 -11.58 -13.53
C ASP A 42 -9.40 -11.23 -13.20
N ALA A 43 -10.16 -10.71 -14.18
CA ALA A 43 -11.57 -10.37 -14.01
C ALA A 43 -12.43 -11.59 -13.63
N ILE A 44 -12.11 -12.78 -14.17
CA ILE A 44 -12.84 -14.02 -13.86
C ILE A 44 -12.70 -14.38 -12.37
N VAL A 45 -11.52 -14.18 -11.79
CA VAL A 45 -11.26 -14.45 -10.37
C VAL A 45 -12.09 -13.51 -9.49
N HIS A 46 -12.23 -12.25 -9.89
CA HIS A 46 -13.01 -11.27 -9.13
C HIS A 46 -14.51 -11.53 -9.25
N TYR A 47 -14.99 -12.02 -10.40
CA TYR A 47 -16.36 -12.50 -10.53
C TYR A 47 -16.64 -13.75 -9.72
N ASN A 48 -15.67 -14.66 -9.59
CA ASN A 48 -15.79 -15.77 -8.66
C ASN A 48 -15.97 -15.26 -7.22
N PHE A 49 -15.23 -14.23 -6.78
CA PHE A 49 -15.44 -13.65 -5.45
C PHE A 49 -16.82 -13.05 -5.28
N ALA A 50 -17.29 -12.27 -6.26
CA ALA A 50 -18.63 -11.69 -6.25
C ALA A 50 -19.73 -12.76 -6.20
N LYS A 51 -19.57 -13.83 -6.99
CA LYS A 51 -20.51 -14.95 -7.03
C LYS A 51 -20.51 -15.74 -5.73
N ASN A 52 -19.35 -15.95 -5.10
CA ASN A 52 -19.26 -16.60 -3.80
C ASN A 52 -19.99 -15.80 -2.72
N ILE A 53 -19.87 -14.46 -2.73
CA ILE A 53 -20.60 -13.57 -1.81
C ILE A 53 -22.11 -13.71 -2.03
N GLU A 54 -22.57 -13.73 -3.28
CA GLU A 54 -23.99 -13.90 -3.62
C GLU A 54 -24.53 -15.25 -3.12
N GLU A 55 -23.79 -16.33 -3.33
CA GLU A 55 -24.26 -17.69 -3.05
C GLU A 55 -24.12 -18.11 -1.59
N THR A 56 -23.03 -17.72 -0.92
CA THR A 56 -22.68 -18.20 0.42
C THR A 56 -22.68 -17.10 1.48
N GLY A 57 -22.85 -15.84 1.07
CA GLY A 57 -22.70 -14.67 1.94
C GLY A 57 -21.24 -14.27 2.18
N TRP A 58 -20.28 -15.03 1.65
CA TRP A 58 -18.87 -14.78 1.88
C TRP A 58 -17.99 -15.12 0.66
N TRP A 59 -16.82 -14.49 0.54
CA TRP A 59 -16.00 -14.61 -0.69
C TRP A 59 -15.03 -15.80 -0.71
N TRP A 60 -14.64 -16.35 0.45
CA TRP A 60 -13.53 -17.33 0.55
C TRP A 60 -13.90 -18.80 0.29
N SER A 61 -15.18 -19.17 0.31
CA SER A 61 -15.62 -20.58 0.23
C SER A 61 -16.77 -20.74 -0.74
N ASN A 62 -16.71 -21.76 -1.59
CA ASN A 62 -17.84 -22.17 -2.41
C ASN A 62 -17.95 -23.70 -2.48
N PRO A 63 -19.01 -24.31 -1.91
CA PRO A 63 -19.22 -25.77 -1.97
C PRO A 63 -19.54 -26.29 -3.37
N ARG A 64 -20.03 -25.44 -4.27
CA ARG A 64 -20.47 -25.79 -5.63
C ARG A 64 -19.36 -25.64 -6.68
N PHE A 65 -18.24 -25.04 -6.30
CA PHE A 65 -17.08 -24.83 -7.16
C PHE A 65 -15.91 -25.67 -6.66
N GLY A 66 -15.10 -26.27 -7.54
CA GLY A 66 -13.94 -27.08 -7.09
C GLY A 66 -14.28 -28.45 -6.46
N VAL A 67 -15.24 -29.18 -7.03
CA VAL A 67 -15.58 -30.58 -6.64
C VAL A 67 -14.32 -31.48 -6.73
N PRO A 68 -14.07 -32.43 -5.80
CA PRO A 68 -14.97 -32.93 -4.75
C PRO A 68 -14.92 -32.21 -3.40
N THR A 69 -13.87 -31.44 -3.10
CA THR A 69 -13.68 -30.81 -1.78
C THR A 69 -14.35 -29.45 -1.64
N GLY A 70 -14.77 -28.84 -2.75
CA GLY A 70 -15.21 -27.46 -2.78
C GLY A 70 -14.02 -26.49 -2.90
N GLN A 71 -14.32 -25.24 -3.20
CA GLN A 71 -13.35 -24.16 -3.31
C GLN A 71 -13.11 -23.56 -1.94
N THR A 72 -11.85 -23.55 -1.50
CA THR A 72 -11.37 -22.76 -0.36
C THR A 72 -10.23 -21.87 -0.82
N LEU A 73 -10.35 -20.56 -0.59
CA LEU A 73 -9.33 -19.57 -0.97
C LEU A 73 -8.37 -19.25 0.17
N LEU A 74 -8.50 -19.92 1.33
CA LEU A 74 -7.63 -19.74 2.48
C LEU A 74 -6.17 -20.15 2.18
N ASP A 75 -5.98 -21.01 1.17
CA ASP A 75 -4.67 -21.52 0.75
C ASP A 75 -3.97 -20.66 -0.31
N PHE A 76 -4.55 -19.50 -0.68
CA PHE A 76 -3.94 -18.51 -1.57
C PHE A 76 -3.45 -17.23 -0.83
N PRO A 77 -2.51 -17.31 0.12
CA PRO A 77 -1.98 -16.13 0.79
C PRO A 77 -0.97 -15.40 -0.10
N LEU A 78 -1.18 -14.09 -0.35
CA LEU A 78 -0.26 -13.23 -1.09
C LEU A 78 1.16 -13.14 -0.47
N MET A 79 1.31 -13.45 0.83
CA MET A 79 2.59 -13.44 1.57
C MET A 79 2.91 -14.76 2.31
N GLY A 80 2.20 -15.86 2.04
CA GLY A 80 2.42 -17.13 2.76
C GLY A 80 1.90 -17.18 4.20
N ILE A 81 1.36 -16.08 4.74
CA ILE A 81 0.72 -16.01 6.06
C ILE A 81 -0.77 -16.27 5.88
N LYS A 82 -1.31 -17.25 6.61
CA LYS A 82 -2.74 -17.58 6.54
C LYS A 82 -3.60 -16.41 7.06
N SER A 83 -4.68 -16.09 6.36
CA SER A 83 -5.51 -14.90 6.63
C SER A 83 -6.08 -14.84 8.05
N TYR A 84 -6.40 -15.99 8.66
CA TYR A 84 -6.91 -16.05 10.03
C TYR A 84 -5.86 -15.66 11.09
N ILE A 85 -4.56 -15.70 10.75
CA ILE A 85 -3.48 -15.19 11.60
C ILE A 85 -3.23 -13.71 11.29
N ALA A 86 -3.21 -13.35 10.00
CA ALA A 86 -2.87 -12.00 9.56
C ALA A 86 -3.91 -10.95 10.02
N LEU A 87 -5.21 -11.29 9.96
CA LEU A 87 -6.30 -10.37 10.28
C LEU A 87 -6.34 -9.95 11.77
N PRO A 88 -6.28 -10.85 12.76
CA PRO A 88 -6.22 -10.42 14.16
C PRO A 88 -4.94 -9.65 14.47
N LEU A 89 -3.79 -10.04 13.89
CA LEU A 89 -2.53 -9.31 14.10
C LEU A 89 -2.56 -7.90 13.50
N SER A 90 -3.19 -7.71 12.34
CA SER A 90 -3.32 -6.38 11.73
C SER A 90 -4.24 -5.47 12.55
N ILE A 91 -5.32 -6.01 13.12
CA ILE A 91 -6.20 -5.27 14.05
C ILE A 91 -5.43 -4.88 15.30
N ILE A 92 -4.74 -5.83 15.94
CA ILE A 92 -3.92 -5.54 17.14
C ILE A 92 -2.90 -4.46 16.83
N TYR A 93 -2.22 -4.55 15.68
CA TYR A 93 -1.24 -3.56 15.22
C TYR A 93 -1.85 -2.18 14.99
N ALA A 94 -3.03 -2.11 14.36
CA ALA A 94 -3.74 -0.86 14.11
C ALA A 94 -4.16 -0.16 15.41
N PHE A 95 -4.55 -0.93 16.43
CA PHE A 95 -5.00 -0.43 17.73
C PHE A 95 -3.91 -0.50 18.82
N LEU A 96 -2.63 -0.56 18.44
CA LEU A 96 -1.56 -0.61 19.43
C LEU A 96 -1.62 0.65 20.31
N PRO A 97 -1.58 0.55 21.65
CA PRO A 97 -1.61 1.71 22.55
C PRO A 97 -0.52 2.74 22.24
N TYR A 98 0.58 2.29 21.62
CA TYR A 98 1.65 3.14 21.09
C TYR A 98 1.14 4.31 20.22
N HIS A 99 0.04 4.14 19.48
CA HIS A 99 -0.59 5.19 18.68
C HIS A 99 -1.01 6.40 19.52
N SER A 100 -1.64 6.13 20.66
CA SER A 100 -2.27 7.14 21.51
C SER A 100 -1.34 7.62 22.62
N LEU A 101 -0.43 6.77 23.11
CA LEU A 101 0.46 7.08 24.24
C LEU A 101 1.59 8.08 23.90
N ARG A 102 1.94 8.24 22.62
CA ARG A 102 2.96 9.22 22.18
C ARG A 102 2.46 10.68 22.18
N GLY A 103 1.16 10.91 22.29
CA GLY A 103 0.56 12.25 22.36
C GLY A 103 0.90 13.16 21.16
N VAL A 104 0.69 14.47 21.33
CA VAL A 104 0.93 15.48 20.28
C VAL A 104 2.41 15.85 20.15
N SER A 105 3.25 15.49 21.12
CA SER A 105 4.68 15.86 21.17
C SER A 105 5.53 15.12 20.14
N HIS A 106 5.08 13.95 19.67
CA HIS A 106 5.83 13.12 18.74
C HIS A 106 4.95 12.58 17.59
N LEU A 107 4.15 13.45 16.97
CA LEU A 107 3.26 13.13 15.84
C LEU A 107 3.93 12.29 14.75
N PHE A 108 5.18 12.60 14.37
CA PHE A 108 5.91 11.81 13.38
C PHE A 108 6.26 10.39 13.85
N LEU A 109 6.60 10.19 15.13
CA LEU A 109 6.81 8.84 15.67
C LEU A 109 5.51 8.03 15.73
N SER A 110 4.35 8.67 15.90
CA SER A 110 3.05 8.00 15.82
C SER A 110 2.69 7.55 14.38
N GLY A 111 3.44 7.99 13.36
CA GLY A 111 3.31 7.60 11.95
C GLY A 111 3.91 6.23 11.61
N TYR A 112 3.84 5.25 12.52
CA TYR A 112 4.48 3.93 12.35
C TYR A 112 3.83 3.04 11.27
N PHE A 113 2.78 3.51 10.58
CA PHE A 113 2.17 2.83 9.43
C PHE A 113 3.15 2.58 8.26
N GLY A 114 4.31 3.26 8.23
CA GLY A 114 5.38 2.99 7.27
C GLY A 114 6.12 1.66 7.52
N VAL A 115 6.04 1.09 8.73
CA VAL A 115 6.76 -0.13 9.10
C VAL A 115 6.30 -1.36 8.30
N PRO A 116 5.00 -1.69 8.17
CA PRO A 116 4.56 -2.86 7.41
C PRO A 116 4.89 -2.73 5.92
N LEU A 117 4.86 -1.51 5.37
CA LEU A 117 5.28 -1.22 4.00
C LEU A 117 6.77 -1.47 3.79
N THR A 118 7.59 -1.08 4.77
CA THR A 118 9.04 -1.37 4.79
C THR A 118 9.30 -2.86 4.80
N ILE A 119 8.62 -3.60 5.67
CA ILE A 119 8.76 -5.06 5.78
C ILE A 119 8.27 -5.75 4.49
N PHE A 120 7.19 -5.26 3.89
CA PHE A 120 6.72 -5.74 2.60
C PHE A 120 7.78 -5.57 1.50
N ALA A 121 8.36 -4.38 1.37
CA ALA A 121 9.41 -4.13 0.39
C ALA A 121 10.65 -5.01 0.64
N ALA A 122 11.10 -5.11 1.91
CA ALA A 122 12.21 -5.97 2.30
C ALA A 122 11.95 -7.45 1.98
N TYR A 123 10.75 -7.94 2.25
CA TYR A 123 10.33 -9.30 1.92
C TYR A 123 10.37 -9.55 0.42
N ARG A 124 9.86 -8.63 -0.40
CA ARG A 124 9.86 -8.73 -1.87
C ARG A 124 11.28 -8.89 -2.41
N PHE A 125 12.21 -8.07 -1.94
CA PHE A 125 13.62 -8.20 -2.27
C PHE A 125 14.20 -9.53 -1.79
N ALA A 126 13.99 -9.91 -0.52
CA ALA A 126 14.51 -11.16 0.05
C ALA A 126 13.94 -12.44 -0.60
N ALA A 127 12.77 -12.33 -1.23
CA ALA A 127 12.08 -13.40 -1.97
C ALA A 127 12.46 -13.45 -3.45
N ASN A 128 13.44 -12.66 -3.90
CA ASN A 128 13.82 -12.50 -5.30
C ASN A 128 12.66 -12.08 -6.23
N LYS A 129 11.77 -11.22 -5.74
CA LYS A 129 10.60 -10.72 -6.50
C LYS A 129 10.63 -9.19 -6.56
N PRO A 130 11.12 -8.58 -7.65
CA PRO A 130 11.21 -7.12 -7.74
C PRO A 130 9.85 -6.45 -7.54
N LEU A 131 9.85 -5.24 -7.00
CA LEU A 131 8.63 -4.46 -6.82
C LEU A 131 8.13 -3.96 -8.18
N LYS A 132 6.81 -4.01 -8.37
CA LYS A 132 6.18 -3.38 -9.55
C LYS A 132 6.40 -1.87 -9.50
N PRO A 133 6.42 -1.15 -10.64
CA PRO A 133 6.68 0.29 -10.66
C PRO A 133 5.77 1.10 -9.71
N LEU A 134 4.48 0.77 -9.70
CA LEU A 134 3.50 1.43 -8.83
C LEU A 134 3.73 1.12 -7.34
N GLU A 135 4.05 -0.15 -7.00
CA GLU A 135 4.38 -0.54 -5.63
C GLU A 135 5.64 0.18 -5.15
N LEU A 136 6.67 0.27 -6.00
CA LEU A 136 7.91 0.97 -5.72
C LEU A 136 7.65 2.45 -5.43
N VAL A 137 6.90 3.14 -6.29
CA VAL A 137 6.60 4.57 -6.11
C VAL A 137 5.75 4.80 -4.86
N ILE A 138 4.69 4.03 -4.65
CA ILE A 138 3.80 4.21 -3.48
C ILE A 138 4.55 3.95 -2.18
N THR A 139 5.28 2.84 -2.09
CA THR A 139 5.97 2.49 -0.83
C THR A 139 7.08 3.47 -0.51
N THR A 140 7.90 3.88 -1.49
CA THR A 140 8.95 4.88 -1.27
C THR A 140 8.39 6.24 -0.86
N LEU A 141 7.31 6.70 -1.51
CA LEU A 141 6.66 7.97 -1.18
C LEU A 141 6.09 7.98 0.23
N LEU A 142 5.38 6.91 0.62
CA LEU A 142 4.77 6.82 1.94
C LEU A 142 5.83 6.71 3.04
N ILE A 143 6.87 5.88 2.85
CA ILE A 143 7.92 5.71 3.85
C ILE A 143 8.74 7.00 4.00
N ALA A 144 9.17 7.63 2.90
CA ALA A 144 9.92 8.89 2.94
C ALA A 144 9.16 10.05 3.61
N SER A 145 7.82 9.98 3.63
CA SER A 145 6.95 11.01 4.21
C SER A 145 6.62 10.78 5.69
N THR A 146 7.01 9.64 6.28
CA THR A 146 6.79 9.33 7.70
C THR A 146 7.88 9.89 8.63
N GLY A 147 8.87 10.58 8.07
CA GLY A 147 9.96 11.24 8.80
C GLY A 147 11.27 10.45 8.79
N ALA A 148 12.33 11.07 9.32
CA ALA A 148 13.70 10.53 9.24
C ALA A 148 13.86 9.15 9.89
N TYR A 149 13.22 8.94 11.04
CA TYR A 149 13.34 7.69 11.79
C TYR A 149 12.87 6.48 10.96
N TYR A 150 11.66 6.57 10.40
CA TYR A 150 11.07 5.50 9.60
C TYR A 150 11.73 5.35 8.23
N THR A 151 12.24 6.45 7.65
CA THR A 151 13.04 6.38 6.42
C THR A 151 14.33 5.59 6.64
N PHE A 152 15.07 5.88 7.72
CA PHE A 152 16.30 5.16 8.05
C PHE A 152 16.04 3.68 8.33
N LEU A 153 15.01 3.38 9.13
CA LEU A 153 14.59 2.01 9.39
C LEU A 153 14.13 1.30 8.10
N GLY A 154 13.46 2.04 7.22
CA GLY A 154 13.12 1.68 5.84
C GLY A 154 14.32 1.17 5.05
N LEU A 155 15.34 2.01 4.95
CA LEU A 155 16.61 1.71 4.27
C LEU A 155 17.32 0.50 4.88
N PHE A 156 17.36 0.42 6.21
CA PHE A 156 18.01 -0.69 6.91
C PHE A 156 17.37 -2.04 6.57
N PHE A 157 16.05 -2.18 6.74
CA PHE A 157 15.38 -3.45 6.49
C PHE A 157 15.34 -3.83 5.01
N THR A 158 15.13 -2.86 4.12
CA THR A 158 15.18 -3.12 2.67
C THR A 158 16.60 -3.47 2.20
N GLY A 159 17.62 -2.85 2.79
CA GLY A 159 19.03 -3.22 2.62
C GLY A 159 19.30 -4.65 3.07
N MET A 160 18.81 -5.07 4.24
CA MET A 160 18.90 -6.47 4.69
C MET A 160 18.18 -7.43 3.74
N GLY A 161 17.00 -7.06 3.25
CA GLY A 161 16.27 -7.84 2.24
C GLY A 161 17.08 -8.01 0.95
N GLY A 162 17.76 -6.95 0.51
CA GLY A 162 18.69 -6.98 -0.62
C GLY A 162 19.94 -7.84 -0.37
N LEU A 163 20.52 -7.79 0.82
CA LEU A 163 21.65 -8.66 1.21
C LEU A 163 21.25 -10.14 1.17
N LEU A 164 20.07 -10.47 1.70
CA LEU A 164 19.55 -11.84 1.62
C LEU A 164 19.29 -12.27 0.17
N ALA A 165 18.83 -11.36 -0.69
CA ALA A 165 18.68 -11.62 -2.11
C ALA A 165 20.03 -11.96 -2.77
N LEU A 166 21.07 -11.18 -2.47
CA LEU A 166 22.43 -11.40 -2.96
C LEU A 166 22.96 -12.78 -2.55
N VAL A 167 22.81 -13.15 -1.28
CA VAL A 167 23.20 -14.49 -0.77
C VAL A 167 22.46 -15.62 -1.50
N LYS A 168 21.20 -15.39 -1.89
CA LYS A 168 20.38 -16.36 -2.64
C LYS A 168 20.61 -16.33 -4.16
N GLY A 169 21.59 -15.58 -4.65
CA GLY A 169 21.87 -15.45 -6.08
C GLY A 169 20.88 -14.54 -6.81
N ALA A 170 20.76 -13.29 -6.35
CA ALA A 170 19.90 -12.28 -6.97
C ALA A 170 20.26 -12.02 -8.44
N ASP A 171 19.22 -11.79 -9.24
CA ASP A 171 19.33 -11.38 -10.63
C ASP A 171 19.66 -9.89 -10.77
N LYS A 172 20.28 -9.53 -11.89
CA LYS A 172 20.68 -8.14 -12.18
C LYS A 172 19.49 -7.17 -12.17
N ALA A 173 18.29 -7.61 -12.61
CA ALA A 173 17.13 -6.73 -12.66
C ALA A 173 16.61 -6.40 -11.25
N LEU A 174 16.64 -7.36 -10.32
CA LEU A 174 16.33 -7.10 -8.92
C LEU A 174 17.33 -6.16 -8.25
N LEU A 175 18.64 -6.30 -8.52
CA LEU A 175 19.65 -5.37 -7.98
C LEU A 175 19.44 -3.94 -8.48
N VAL A 176 19.05 -3.78 -9.75
CA VAL A 176 18.67 -2.47 -10.30
C VAL A 176 17.38 -1.95 -9.65
N ASN A 177 16.38 -2.81 -9.41
CA ASN A 177 15.14 -2.43 -8.73
C ASN A 177 15.41 -1.98 -7.28
N LEU A 178 16.28 -2.69 -6.55
CA LEU A 178 16.74 -2.34 -5.21
C LEU A 178 17.49 -1.01 -5.20
N ALA A 179 18.45 -0.82 -6.11
CA ALA A 179 19.19 0.44 -6.20
C ALA A 179 18.25 1.62 -6.49
N LYS A 180 17.30 1.46 -7.43
CA LYS A 180 16.26 2.46 -7.69
C LYS A 180 15.43 2.75 -6.46
N TYR A 181 15.04 1.73 -5.71
CA TYR A 181 14.26 1.87 -4.48
C TYR A 181 15.01 2.70 -3.43
N LEU A 182 16.28 2.37 -3.16
CA LEU A 182 17.13 3.06 -2.18
C LEU A 182 17.44 4.51 -2.60
N VAL A 183 17.69 4.75 -3.90
CA VAL A 183 17.91 6.10 -4.41
C VAL A 183 16.63 6.94 -4.32
N LEU A 184 15.49 6.36 -4.69
CA LEU A 184 14.22 7.08 -4.69
C LEU A 184 13.77 7.45 -3.28
N ILE A 185 13.88 6.53 -2.31
CA ILE A 185 13.50 6.81 -0.93
C ILE A 185 14.40 7.88 -0.29
N LEU A 186 15.71 7.86 -0.58
CA LEU A 186 16.64 8.92 -0.15
C LEU A 186 16.32 10.26 -0.82
N GLY A 187 16.08 10.26 -2.13
CA GLY A 187 15.74 11.47 -2.87
C GLY A 187 14.46 12.13 -2.36
N LEU A 188 13.39 11.34 -2.16
CA LEU A 188 12.13 11.83 -1.61
C LEU A 188 12.28 12.29 -0.16
N PHE A 189 13.10 11.63 0.64
CA PHE A 189 13.41 12.07 2.00
C PHE A 189 14.05 13.46 2.00
N PHE A 190 15.10 13.69 1.22
CA PHE A 190 15.73 15.01 1.14
C PHE A 190 14.78 16.06 0.58
N LEU A 191 13.93 15.69 -0.39
CA LEU A 191 12.90 16.57 -0.94
C LEU A 191 11.91 17.03 0.15
N ASN A 192 11.45 16.10 1.00
CA ASN A 192 10.59 16.43 2.14
C ASN A 192 11.26 17.37 3.16
N TYR A 193 12.59 17.28 3.31
CA TYR A 193 13.37 18.12 4.23
C TYR A 193 13.88 19.43 3.60
N LEU A 194 13.67 19.67 2.30
CA LEU A 194 14.09 20.90 1.62
C LEU A 194 13.59 22.17 2.32
N PRO A 195 12.30 22.29 2.73
CA PRO A 195 11.82 23.49 3.41
C PRO A 195 12.56 23.75 4.71
N THR A 196 12.88 22.70 5.46
CA THR A 196 13.66 22.81 6.71
C THR A 196 15.07 23.31 6.43
N PHE A 197 15.78 22.78 5.43
CA PHE A 197 17.12 23.26 5.09
C PHE A 197 17.14 24.71 4.64
N VAL A 198 16.18 25.11 3.80
CA VAL A 198 16.05 26.51 3.34
C VAL A 198 15.73 27.43 4.51
N TYR A 199 14.88 26.99 5.44
CA TYR A 199 14.56 27.75 6.65
C TYR A 199 15.79 27.93 7.54
N THR A 200 16.49 26.83 7.85
CA THR A 200 17.68 26.85 8.72
C THR A 200 18.80 27.70 8.15
N GLN A 201 18.96 27.74 6.83
CA GLN A 201 19.95 28.62 6.19
C GLN A 201 19.62 30.12 6.37
N LYS A 202 18.32 30.48 6.37
CA LYS A 202 17.87 31.87 6.50
C LYS A 202 17.80 32.37 7.94
N TYR A 203 17.40 31.50 8.87
CA TYR A 203 17.06 31.90 10.24
C TYR A 203 17.94 31.24 11.32
N GLY A 204 18.84 30.34 10.94
CA GLY A 204 19.64 29.55 11.88
C GLY A 204 18.93 28.29 12.35
N ALA A 205 19.59 27.54 13.23
CA ALA A 205 18.98 26.36 13.87
C ALA A 205 17.84 26.79 14.80
N ASN A 206 16.76 26.01 14.80
CA ASN A 206 15.69 26.11 15.81
C ASN A 206 16.17 25.57 17.15
#